data_AF-A0A7W4VNF6-F1
#
_entry.id   AF-A0A7W4VNF6-F1
#
_cell.length_a   1.000
_cell.length_b   1.000
_cell.length_c   1.000
_cell.angle_alpha   90.00
_cell.angle_beta   90.00
_cell.angle_gamma   90.00
#
_symmetry.space_group_name_H-M   'P 1'
#
loop_
_entity.id
_entity.type
_entity.pdbx_description
1 polymer ?
#
loop_
_entity_poly.entity_id
_entity_poly.type
_entity_poly.pdbx_seq_one_letter_code
_entity_poly.pdbx_strand_id
1 'polypeptide(L)'
;MSSGLNGPSRKPFATVVAHCRQCADFEDAEPLGVEDEAGEPDRFWFYEDHPDIGWVKRRRRCLSCERAYATGEVDESLIEELRELRGQVASQAAQIASLTEQLAEANQRAAAAAAPPQVAVPAWADGAVTAVPRVVAERIVSESAWWLQHPSGSACRAPRMADRLQNTRWGWAVSYGANWFAAALAAHRCAKIAKDVLNDAAAGRPVDAQKVKAEMDRAIWSSVLNHDLEQYPACSYRREQNDLVFGVHSIDIVDVRKVLLEVTGLGAVPGFA
;
A
#
# COMPACT_ATOMS: atom_id res chain seq x y z
N MET A 1 -75.31 2.34 -55.90
CA MET A 1 -75.06 1.46 -54.74
C MET A 1 -73.58 1.62 -54.39
N SER A 2 -73.27 2.52 -53.46
CA SER A 2 -71.91 2.76 -52.99
C SER A 2 -71.95 2.62 -51.47
N SER A 3 -71.74 1.40 -51.00
CA SER A 3 -71.62 1.06 -49.58
C SER A 3 -70.31 1.65 -49.05
N GLY A 4 -70.38 2.82 -48.43
CA GLY A 4 -69.27 3.44 -47.71
C GLY A 4 -68.92 2.61 -46.48
N LEU A 5 -67.79 1.92 -46.52
CA LEU A 5 -67.20 1.26 -45.36
C LEU A 5 -66.60 2.34 -44.46
N ASN A 6 -67.35 2.80 -43.45
CA ASN A 6 -66.79 3.52 -42.31
C ASN A 6 -65.94 2.52 -41.51
N GLY A 7 -64.65 2.44 -41.85
CA GLY A 7 -63.67 1.71 -41.05
C GLY A 7 -63.63 2.26 -39.61
N PRO A 8 -63.30 1.41 -38.62
CA PRO A 8 -63.22 1.84 -37.23
C PRO A 8 -62.24 3.01 -37.10
N SER A 9 -62.73 4.11 -36.52
CA SER A 9 -61.92 5.27 -36.17
C SER A 9 -60.75 4.80 -35.30
N ARG A 10 -59.52 4.81 -35.84
CA ARG A 10 -58.31 4.46 -35.10
C ARG A 10 -58.17 5.46 -33.95
N LYS A 11 -58.07 4.96 -32.71
CA LYS A 11 -57.77 5.83 -31.57
C LYS A 11 -56.43 6.52 -31.85
N PRO A 12 -56.32 7.84 -31.64
CA PRO A 12 -55.06 8.54 -31.83
C PRO A 12 -54.00 7.91 -30.92
N PHE A 13 -52.84 7.61 -31.48
CA PHE A 13 -51.71 7.16 -30.69
C PHE A 13 -51.22 8.32 -29.81
N ALA A 14 -50.72 8.00 -28.62
CA ALA A 14 -50.07 9.01 -27.78
C ALA A 14 -48.83 9.55 -28.49
N THR A 15 -48.67 10.87 -28.52
CA THR A 15 -47.44 11.50 -28.99
C THR A 15 -46.29 11.14 -28.06
N VAL A 16 -45.10 11.03 -28.64
CA VAL A 16 -43.86 10.73 -27.92
C VAL A 16 -42.78 11.70 -28.34
N VAL A 17 -42.00 12.20 -27.39
CA VAL A 17 -40.84 13.04 -27.71
C VAL A 17 -39.75 12.15 -28.33
N ALA A 18 -39.18 12.58 -29.45
CA ALA A 18 -38.12 11.88 -30.17
C ALA A 18 -37.18 12.85 -30.85
N HIS A 19 -35.90 12.47 -30.99
CA HIS A 19 -34.95 13.27 -31.74
C HIS A 19 -35.25 13.21 -33.25
N CYS A 20 -35.59 14.35 -33.86
CA CYS A 20 -35.83 14.45 -35.31
C CYS A 20 -34.56 14.93 -36.03
N ARG A 21 -33.98 14.08 -36.90
CA ARG A 21 -32.79 14.42 -37.69
C ARG A 21 -32.93 15.65 -38.58
N GLN A 22 -34.15 15.96 -39.02
CA GLN A 22 -34.39 17.12 -39.88
C GLN A 22 -34.44 18.43 -39.07
N CYS A 23 -35.00 18.38 -37.86
CA CYS A 23 -35.04 19.53 -36.95
C CYS A 23 -33.75 19.68 -36.14
N ALA A 24 -32.97 18.60 -36.02
CA ALA A 24 -31.81 18.50 -35.13
C ALA A 24 -32.14 18.79 -33.66
N ASP A 25 -33.35 18.44 -33.23
CA ASP A 25 -33.85 18.63 -31.86
C ASP A 25 -34.86 17.53 -31.46
N PHE A 26 -35.21 17.48 -30.18
CA PHE A 26 -36.25 16.63 -29.61
C PHE A 26 -37.64 17.24 -29.84
N GLU A 27 -38.44 16.55 -30.64
CA GLU A 27 -39.75 17.02 -31.10
C GLU A 27 -40.85 16.02 -30.73
N ASP A 28 -42.08 16.50 -30.65
CA ASP A 28 -43.23 15.61 -30.59
C ASP A 28 -43.35 14.81 -31.89
N ALA A 29 -43.52 13.51 -31.74
CA ALA A 29 -43.60 12.59 -32.85
C ALA A 29 -44.74 11.59 -32.69
N GLU A 30 -45.41 11.30 -33.81
CA GLU A 30 -46.45 10.28 -33.87
C GLU A 30 -45.82 8.93 -34.30
N PRO A 31 -46.10 7.81 -33.60
CA PRO A 31 -45.62 6.50 -34.01
C PRO A 31 -46.30 6.06 -35.31
N LEU A 32 -45.51 5.60 -36.28
CA LEU A 32 -46.04 5.03 -37.52
C LEU A 32 -46.21 3.51 -37.37
N GLY A 33 -47.26 2.97 -38.01
CA GLY A 33 -47.58 1.55 -37.97
C GLY A 33 -46.52 0.68 -38.66
N VAL A 34 -46.52 -0.61 -38.34
CA VAL A 34 -45.61 -1.61 -38.95
C VAL A 34 -45.91 -1.83 -40.43
N GLU A 35 -47.18 -1.62 -40.82
CA GLU A 35 -47.73 -2.01 -42.12
C GLU A 35 -47.53 -0.94 -43.20
N ASP A 36 -47.06 0.25 -42.84
CA ASP A 36 -46.83 1.35 -43.78
C ASP A 36 -45.46 1.16 -44.48
N GLU A 37 -45.47 0.35 -45.54
CA GLU A 37 -44.46 0.14 -46.59
C GLU A 37 -43.24 -0.77 -46.34
N ALA A 38 -42.93 -1.54 -47.39
CA ALA A 38 -41.98 -2.62 -47.49
C ALA A 38 -40.51 -2.18 -47.46
N GLY A 39 -39.66 -2.90 -46.72
CA GLY A 39 -38.22 -2.88 -47.02
C GLY A 39 -37.27 -3.37 -45.94
N GLU A 40 -37.45 -2.98 -44.67
CA GLU A 40 -36.48 -3.30 -43.61
C GLU A 40 -37.10 -4.19 -42.53
N PRO A 41 -36.81 -5.51 -42.55
CA PRO A 41 -37.39 -6.46 -41.60
C PRO A 41 -36.84 -6.28 -40.17
N ASP A 42 -35.66 -5.68 -39.99
CA ASP A 42 -34.95 -5.67 -38.71
C ASP A 42 -35.15 -4.36 -37.93
N ARG A 43 -35.95 -4.47 -36.88
CA ARG A 43 -36.17 -3.40 -35.89
C ARG A 43 -35.07 -3.32 -34.85
N PHE A 44 -34.30 -4.39 -34.71
CA PHE A 44 -33.27 -4.56 -33.70
C PHE A 44 -31.89 -4.51 -34.35
N TRP A 45 -31.05 -3.61 -33.88
CA TRP A 45 -29.71 -3.35 -34.40
C TRP A 45 -28.71 -3.58 -33.27
N PHE A 46 -27.54 -4.10 -33.61
CA PHE A 46 -26.42 -4.28 -32.69
C PHE A 46 -25.11 -4.18 -33.48
N TYR A 47 -24.00 -3.92 -32.80
CA TYR A 47 -22.69 -3.99 -33.43
C TYR A 47 -22.11 -5.40 -33.33
N GLU A 48 -21.44 -5.88 -34.38
CA GLU A 48 -20.80 -7.21 -34.39
C GLU A 48 -19.65 -7.32 -33.38
N ASP A 49 -18.91 -6.22 -33.16
CA ASP A 49 -17.80 -6.13 -32.20
C ASP A 49 -18.27 -5.88 -30.76
N HIS A 50 -19.52 -5.45 -30.58
CA HIS A 50 -20.15 -5.23 -29.28
C HIS A 50 -21.62 -5.70 -29.31
N PRO A 51 -21.86 -7.02 -29.33
CA PRO A 51 -23.20 -7.59 -29.50
C PRO A 51 -24.15 -7.29 -28.34
N ASP A 52 -23.62 -6.82 -27.22
CA ASP A 52 -24.39 -6.39 -26.05
C ASP A 52 -24.86 -4.92 -26.14
N ILE A 53 -24.37 -4.14 -27.10
CA ILE A 53 -24.90 -2.83 -27.45
C ILE A 53 -25.98 -3.02 -28.52
N GLY A 54 -27.20 -3.30 -28.07
CA GLY A 54 -28.38 -3.40 -28.92
C GLY A 54 -29.29 -2.18 -28.82
N TRP A 55 -29.90 -1.76 -29.92
CA TRP A 55 -30.93 -0.71 -29.91
C TRP A 55 -32.06 -0.99 -30.92
N VAL A 56 -33.23 -0.42 -30.63
CA VAL A 56 -34.43 -0.58 -31.46
C VAL A 56 -34.73 0.70 -32.21
N LYS A 57 -34.87 0.62 -33.54
CA LYS A 57 -35.35 1.74 -34.34
C LYS A 57 -36.86 1.67 -34.47
N ARG A 58 -37.54 2.79 -34.22
CA ARG A 58 -38.98 2.94 -34.42
C ARG A 58 -39.22 3.99 -35.50
N ARG A 59 -40.15 3.72 -36.43
CA ARG A 59 -40.60 4.74 -37.38
C ARG A 59 -41.54 5.72 -36.68
N ARG A 60 -41.24 7.00 -36.83
CA ARG A 60 -42.04 8.09 -36.28
C ARG A 60 -42.22 9.17 -37.34
N ARG A 61 -43.27 9.98 -37.20
CA ARG A 61 -43.47 11.20 -37.97
C ARG A 61 -43.28 12.40 -37.04
N CYS A 62 -42.37 13.30 -37.37
CA CYS A 62 -42.19 14.53 -36.60
C CYS A 62 -43.41 15.42 -36.81
N LEU A 63 -44.01 15.97 -35.75
CA LEU A 63 -45.15 16.86 -35.90
C LEU A 63 -44.74 18.28 -36.34
N SER A 64 -43.49 18.67 -36.12
CA SER A 64 -42.97 20.00 -36.50
C SER A 64 -42.58 20.08 -37.98
N CYS A 65 -41.99 19.02 -38.56
CA CYS A 65 -41.58 19.00 -39.98
C CYS A 65 -42.32 17.98 -40.86
N GLU A 66 -43.24 17.21 -40.28
CA GLU A 66 -44.09 16.19 -40.94
C GLU A 66 -43.34 15.03 -41.63
N ARG A 67 -42.01 14.98 -41.57
CA ARG A 67 -41.23 13.89 -42.17
C ARG A 67 -41.30 12.62 -41.35
N ALA A 68 -41.45 11.50 -42.04
CA ALA A 68 -41.29 10.16 -41.46
C ALA A 68 -39.81 9.78 -41.41
N TYR A 69 -39.36 9.26 -40.27
CA TYR A 69 -37.97 8.83 -40.07
C TYR A 69 -37.91 7.63 -39.11
N ALA A 70 -36.86 6.81 -39.26
CA ALA A 70 -36.51 5.81 -38.27
C ALA A 70 -35.60 6.46 -37.23
N THR A 71 -35.96 6.38 -35.96
CA THR A 71 -35.13 6.86 -34.86
C THR A 71 -35.03 5.80 -33.78
N GLY A 72 -33.86 5.74 -33.14
CA GLY A 72 -33.71 5.08 -31.85
C GLY A 72 -34.48 5.81 -30.75
N GLU A 73 -34.51 5.22 -29.55
CA GLU A 73 -34.94 5.90 -28.33
C GLU A 73 -33.92 6.96 -27.86
N VAL A 74 -32.67 6.82 -28.29
CA VAL A 74 -31.56 7.73 -28.06
C VAL A 74 -30.94 8.15 -29.40
N ASP A 75 -30.17 9.23 -29.40
CA ASP A 75 -29.40 9.63 -30.58
C ASP A 75 -28.33 8.57 -30.93
N GLU A 76 -28.19 8.27 -32.22
CA GLU A 76 -27.24 7.28 -32.72
C GLU A 76 -25.79 7.75 -32.53
N SER A 77 -25.55 9.06 -32.44
CA SER A 77 -24.24 9.63 -32.09
C SER A 77 -23.75 9.15 -30.71
N LEU A 78 -24.65 9.05 -29.74
CA LEU A 78 -24.36 8.60 -28.38
C LEU A 78 -24.08 7.08 -28.35
N ILE A 79 -24.76 6.32 -29.21
CA ILE A 79 -24.50 4.88 -29.37
C ILE A 79 -23.09 4.64 -29.95
N GLU A 80 -22.66 5.43 -30.94
CA GLU A 80 -21.30 5.34 -31.48
C GLU A 80 -20.26 5.79 -30.46
N GLU A 81 -20.50 6.89 -29.72
CA GLU A 81 -19.63 7.32 -28.62
C GLU A 81 -19.47 6.22 -27.56
N LEU A 82 -20.55 5.54 -27.17
CA LEU A 82 -20.51 4.43 -26.23
C LEU A 82 -19.66 3.26 -26.76
N ARG A 83 -19.76 2.95 -28.04
CA ARG A 83 -18.94 1.94 -28.71
C ARG A 83 -17.46 2.32 -28.68
N GLU A 84 -17.13 3.56 -29.04
CA GLU A 84 -15.76 4.08 -28.99
C GLU A 84 -15.17 4.02 -27.58
N LEU A 85 -15.92 4.49 -26.58
CA LEU A 85 -15.50 4.45 -25.17
C LEU A 85 -15.23 3.02 -24.69
N ARG A 86 -16.03 2.04 -25.12
CA ARG A 86 -15.78 0.63 -24.81
C ARG A 86 -14.51 0.10 -25.47
N GLY A 87 -14.26 0.46 -26.72
CA GLY A 87 -13.00 0.16 -27.39
C GLY A 87 -11.80 0.75 -26.63
N GLN A 88 -11.91 1.99 -26.16
CA GLN A 88 -10.87 2.65 -25.36
C GLN A 88 -10.63 1.93 -24.02
N VAL A 89 -11.69 1.59 -23.28
CA VAL A 89 -11.58 0.85 -22.00
C VAL A 89 -10.94 -0.52 -22.21
N ALA A 90 -11.34 -1.26 -23.25
CA ALA A 90 -10.74 -2.55 -23.57
C ALA A 90 -9.24 -2.42 -23.92
N SER A 91 -8.87 -1.39 -24.70
CA SER A 91 -7.47 -1.08 -25.03
C SER A 91 -6.64 -0.74 -23.79
N GLN A 92 -7.18 0.10 -22.90
CA GLN A 92 -6.51 0.46 -21.64
C GLN A 92 -6.34 -0.75 -20.72
N ALA A 93 -7.36 -1.61 -20.61
CA ALA A 93 -7.28 -2.84 -19.83
C ALA A 93 -6.16 -3.77 -20.34
N ALA A 94 -6.03 -3.90 -21.67
CA ALA A 94 -4.94 -4.67 -22.27
C ALA A 94 -3.56 -4.05 -22.00
N GLN A 95 -3.43 -2.72 -22.06
CA GLN A 95 -2.19 -2.02 -21.70
C GLN A 95 -1.81 -2.23 -20.24
N ILE A 96 -2.76 -2.12 -19.30
CA ILE A 96 -2.54 -2.36 -17.87
C ILE A 96 -2.05 -3.79 -17.64
N ALA A 97 -2.67 -4.78 -18.27
CA ALA A 97 -2.25 -6.18 -18.16
C ALA A 97 -0.79 -6.37 -18.62
N SER A 98 -0.43 -5.81 -19.78
CA SER A 98 0.94 -5.91 -20.31
C SER A 98 1.97 -5.18 -19.43
N LEU A 99 1.66 -3.99 -18.93
CA LEU A 99 2.55 -3.26 -18.00
C LEU A 99 2.74 -4.01 -16.68
N THR A 100 1.68 -4.67 -16.19
CA THR A 100 1.76 -5.48 -14.96
C THR A 100 2.69 -6.67 -15.13
N GLU A 101 2.63 -7.34 -16.28
CA GLU A 101 3.54 -8.43 -16.63
C GLU A 101 4.99 -7.94 -16.77
N GLN A 102 5.22 -6.84 -17.51
CA GLN A 102 6.55 -6.23 -17.64
C GLN A 102 7.15 -5.81 -16.29
N LEU A 103 6.33 -5.28 -15.39
CA LEU A 103 6.75 -4.90 -14.04
C LEU A 103 7.12 -6.14 -13.21
N ALA A 104 6.35 -7.23 -13.31
CA ALA A 104 6.66 -8.48 -12.64
C ALA A 104 8.01 -9.05 -13.13
N GLU A 105 8.25 -9.07 -14.44
CA GLU A 105 9.53 -9.50 -15.02
C GLU A 105 10.69 -8.58 -14.64
N ALA A 106 10.48 -7.25 -14.63
CA ALA A 106 11.49 -6.29 -14.20
C ALA A 106 11.86 -6.50 -12.73
N ASN A 107 10.87 -6.74 -11.87
CA ASN A 107 11.09 -7.03 -10.45
C ASN A 107 11.84 -8.35 -10.25
N GLN A 108 11.52 -9.39 -11.03
CA GLN A 108 12.26 -10.66 -11.00
C GLN A 108 13.71 -10.49 -11.46
N ARG A 109 13.94 -9.74 -12.55
CA ARG A 109 15.30 -9.43 -13.03
C ARG A 109 16.08 -8.59 -12.04
N ALA A 110 15.45 -7.58 -11.43
CA ALA A 110 16.08 -6.76 -10.40
C ALA A 110 16.44 -7.60 -9.16
N ALA A 111 15.56 -8.51 -8.73
CA ALA A 111 15.84 -9.44 -7.65
C ALA A 111 16.98 -10.41 -7.99
N ALA A 112 17.08 -10.88 -9.23
CA ALA A 112 18.16 -11.76 -9.67
C ALA A 112 19.51 -11.03 -9.85
N ALA A 113 19.48 -9.77 -10.31
CA ALA A 113 20.68 -8.95 -10.53
C ALA A 113 21.22 -8.31 -9.25
N ALA A 114 20.36 -8.04 -8.27
CA ALA A 114 20.77 -7.65 -6.94
C ALA A 114 21.44 -8.86 -6.28
N ALA A 115 22.76 -8.97 -6.45
CA ALA A 115 23.56 -9.80 -5.55
C ALA A 115 23.14 -9.43 -4.13
N PRO A 116 22.76 -10.40 -3.27
CA PRO A 116 22.37 -10.09 -1.92
C PRO A 116 23.48 -9.24 -1.33
N PRO A 117 23.19 -8.03 -0.83
CA PRO A 117 24.23 -7.22 -0.22
C PRO A 117 24.94 -8.14 0.77
N GLN A 118 26.26 -8.24 0.68
CA GLN A 118 27.06 -9.03 1.61
C GLN A 118 27.00 -8.33 2.96
N VAL A 119 25.85 -8.42 3.61
CA VAL A 119 25.60 -7.94 4.96
C VAL A 119 26.28 -8.95 5.85
N ALA A 120 27.57 -8.72 6.10
CA ALA A 120 28.33 -9.51 7.05
C ALA A 120 27.80 -9.18 8.44
N VAL A 121 27.03 -10.11 9.03
CA VAL A 121 26.72 -10.07 10.45
C VAL A 121 28.05 -9.97 11.21
N PRO A 122 28.16 -9.07 12.20
CA PRO A 122 29.39 -8.95 12.96
C PRO A 122 29.79 -10.28 13.59
N ALA A 123 31.08 -10.65 13.52
CA ALA A 123 31.58 -11.94 14.01
C ALA A 123 31.25 -12.23 15.49
N TRP A 124 31.04 -11.18 16.31
CA TRP A 124 30.67 -11.30 17.72
C TRP A 124 29.21 -11.75 17.95
N ALA A 125 28.36 -11.81 16.92
CA ALA A 125 26.97 -12.29 17.04
C ALA A 125 26.88 -13.75 17.51
N ASP A 126 27.83 -14.59 17.09
CA ASP A 126 27.94 -16.00 17.49
C ASP A 126 28.79 -16.22 18.74
N GLY A 127 29.53 -15.21 19.15
CA GLY A 127 30.45 -15.28 20.28
C GLY A 127 29.77 -15.09 21.63
N ALA A 128 30.61 -14.98 22.66
CA ALA A 128 30.18 -14.52 23.98
C ALA A 128 29.75 -13.05 23.93
N VAL A 129 28.82 -12.65 24.81
CA VAL A 129 28.37 -11.25 24.94
C VAL A 129 29.53 -10.29 25.22
N THR A 130 30.56 -10.77 25.93
CA THR A 130 31.78 -10.02 26.23
C THR A 130 32.67 -9.77 25.01
N ALA A 131 32.41 -10.43 23.87
CA ALA A 131 33.11 -10.21 22.61
C ALA A 131 32.58 -8.98 21.85
N VAL A 132 31.47 -8.38 22.26
CA VAL A 132 30.96 -7.14 21.64
C VAL A 132 31.99 -6.02 21.84
N PRO A 133 32.48 -5.38 20.75
CA PRO A 133 33.47 -4.33 20.83
C PRO A 133 32.98 -3.13 21.65
N ARG A 134 33.88 -2.53 22.44
CA ARG A 134 33.57 -1.34 23.25
C ARG A 134 33.00 -0.20 22.41
N VAL A 135 33.56 0.03 21.22
CA VAL A 135 33.10 1.08 20.29
C VAL A 135 31.63 0.94 19.89
N VAL A 136 31.12 -0.30 19.77
CA VAL A 136 29.70 -0.55 19.47
C VAL A 136 28.84 -0.15 20.67
N ALA A 137 29.23 -0.55 21.87
CA ALA A 137 28.52 -0.18 23.10
C ALA A 137 28.56 1.32 23.38
N GLU A 138 29.70 1.99 23.16
CA GLU A 138 29.86 3.44 23.26
C GLU A 138 28.91 4.15 22.30
N ARG A 139 28.89 3.70 21.04
CA ARG A 139 28.01 4.27 20.03
C ARG A 139 26.55 4.17 20.44
N ILE A 140 26.09 2.99 20.85
CA ILE A 140 24.73 2.75 21.34
C ILE A 140 24.38 3.76 22.43
N VAL A 141 25.18 3.82 23.51
CA VAL A 141 24.87 4.70 24.66
C VAL A 141 24.94 6.17 24.25
N SER A 142 25.94 6.57 23.46
CA SER A 142 26.14 7.96 23.08
C SER A 142 24.99 8.51 22.21
N GLU A 143 24.41 7.67 21.36
CA GLU A 143 23.33 8.04 20.45
C GLU A 143 21.95 7.87 21.07
N SER A 144 21.78 7.08 22.14
CA SER A 144 20.48 6.79 22.74
C SER A 144 20.25 7.38 24.13
N ALA A 145 21.28 7.87 24.82
CA ALA A 145 21.15 8.39 26.17
C ALA A 145 20.56 9.80 26.21
N TRP A 146 19.62 10.01 27.13
CA TRP A 146 18.98 11.30 27.41
C TRP A 146 19.07 11.66 28.89
N TRP A 147 19.03 12.96 29.18
CA TRP A 147 18.85 13.54 30.50
C TRP A 147 17.48 14.23 30.52
N LEU A 148 16.50 13.58 31.15
CA LEU A 148 15.10 13.99 31.17
C LEU A 148 14.86 15.25 32.01
N GLN A 149 15.55 15.39 33.14
CA GLN A 149 15.45 16.52 34.08
C GLN A 149 16.74 17.34 34.11
N HIS A 150 17.18 17.85 32.96
CA HIS A 150 18.35 18.72 32.92
C HIS A 150 18.04 20.08 33.56
N PRO A 151 18.97 20.70 34.32
CA PRO A 151 18.73 21.99 35.00
C PRO A 151 18.30 23.16 34.09
N SER A 152 18.53 23.05 32.77
CA SER A 152 18.06 24.03 31.78
C SER A 152 16.55 23.96 31.51
N GLY A 153 15.83 23.00 32.08
CA GLY A 153 14.36 22.91 32.01
C GLY A 153 13.81 22.08 30.84
N SER A 154 14.66 21.52 29.98
CA SER A 154 14.25 20.64 28.87
C SER A 154 15.10 19.38 28.81
N ALA A 155 14.50 18.28 28.35
CA ALA A 155 15.23 17.04 28.12
C ALA A 155 16.31 17.25 27.04
N CYS A 156 17.50 16.73 27.26
CA CYS A 156 18.62 16.86 26.32
C CYS A 156 19.40 15.55 26.16
N ARG A 157 20.15 15.41 25.07
CA ARG A 157 21.01 14.24 24.82
C ARG A 157 22.15 14.19 25.85
N ALA A 158 22.49 12.99 26.31
CA ALA A 158 23.54 12.74 27.30
C ALA A 158 24.65 11.82 26.75
N PRO A 159 25.32 12.18 25.63
CA PRO A 159 26.24 11.28 24.92
C PRO A 159 27.43 10.84 25.77
N ARG A 160 27.89 11.69 26.70
CA ARG A 160 28.99 11.41 27.63
C ARG A 160 28.67 10.33 28.66
N MET A 161 27.44 9.80 28.70
CA MET A 161 27.15 8.58 29.45
C MET A 161 27.93 7.38 28.92
N ALA A 162 28.34 7.39 27.65
CA ALA A 162 29.20 6.37 27.08
C ALA A 162 30.58 6.30 27.78
N ASP A 163 31.10 7.44 28.27
CA ASP A 163 32.39 7.51 28.99
C ASP A 163 32.38 6.67 30.28
N ARG A 164 31.18 6.36 30.80
CA ARG A 164 30.95 5.62 32.06
C ARG A 164 30.75 4.12 31.85
N LEU A 165 30.92 3.61 30.63
CA LEU A 165 30.82 2.18 30.35
C LEU A 165 31.83 1.37 31.16
N GLN A 166 31.37 0.28 31.75
CA GLN A 166 32.15 -0.68 32.50
C GLN A 166 31.97 -2.07 31.91
N ASN A 167 33.02 -2.88 31.95
CA ASN A 167 32.95 -4.27 31.50
C ASN A 167 32.45 -5.15 32.65
N THR A 168 31.35 -5.84 32.44
CA THR A 168 30.68 -6.73 33.40
C THR A 168 30.60 -8.16 32.85
N ARG A 169 30.02 -9.10 33.61
CA ARG A 169 29.72 -10.45 33.09
C ARG A 169 28.79 -10.46 31.87
N TRP A 170 28.05 -9.38 31.65
CA TRP A 170 27.16 -9.18 30.50
C TRP A 170 27.80 -8.26 29.43
N GLY A 171 29.13 -8.12 29.43
CA GLY A 171 29.86 -7.21 28.56
C GLY A 171 29.77 -5.75 29.02
N TRP A 172 29.88 -4.82 28.07
CA TRP A 172 29.83 -3.39 28.33
C TRP A 172 28.45 -2.92 28.79
N ALA A 173 28.40 -2.31 29.98
CA ALA A 173 27.20 -1.77 30.61
C ALA A 173 27.47 -0.40 31.24
N VAL A 174 26.44 0.44 31.32
CA VAL A 174 26.51 1.77 31.96
C VAL A 174 25.55 1.81 33.16
N SER A 175 26.00 2.40 34.27
CA SER A 175 25.21 2.51 35.50
C SER A 175 24.42 3.81 35.59
N TYR A 176 23.18 3.69 36.07
CA TYR A 176 22.28 4.79 36.36
C TYR A 176 21.73 4.65 37.79
N GLY A 177 22.61 4.72 38.78
CA GLY A 177 22.25 4.50 40.18
C GLY A 177 22.12 3.01 40.49
N ALA A 178 20.92 2.57 40.89
CA ALA A 178 20.65 1.18 41.25
C ALA A 178 20.48 0.23 40.06
N ASN A 179 20.43 0.74 38.83
CA ASN A 179 20.17 -0.05 37.64
C ASN A 179 21.25 0.18 36.58
N TRP A 180 21.36 -0.77 35.67
CA TRP A 180 22.33 -0.74 34.58
C TRP A 180 21.66 -0.99 33.25
N PHE A 181 22.15 -0.33 32.20
CA PHE A 181 21.83 -0.70 30.83
C PHE A 181 23.00 -1.50 30.24
N ALA A 182 22.75 -2.76 29.89
CA ALA A 182 23.75 -3.68 29.34
C ALA A 182 23.80 -3.55 27.81
N ALA A 183 24.45 -2.50 27.31
CA ALA A 183 24.54 -2.19 25.88
C ALA A 183 25.11 -3.34 25.04
N ALA A 184 26.14 -4.03 25.54
CA ALA A 184 26.70 -5.22 24.86
C ALA A 184 25.68 -6.36 24.76
N LEU A 185 24.90 -6.62 25.81
CA LEU A 185 23.85 -7.64 25.79
C LEU A 185 22.74 -7.30 24.80
N ALA A 186 22.30 -6.03 24.75
CA ALA A 186 21.32 -5.56 23.78
C ALA A 186 21.83 -5.76 22.34
N ALA A 187 23.09 -5.38 22.08
CA ALA A 187 23.72 -5.54 20.78
C ALA A 187 23.81 -7.02 20.36
N HIS A 188 24.28 -7.88 21.27
CA HIS A 188 24.42 -9.31 21.03
C HIS A 188 23.08 -9.96 20.67
N ARG A 189 22.03 -9.69 21.42
CA ARG A 189 20.68 -10.21 21.15
C ARG A 189 20.14 -9.73 19.80
N CYS A 190 20.27 -8.44 19.51
CA CYS A 190 19.82 -7.89 18.25
C CYS A 190 20.61 -8.41 17.05
N ALA A 191 21.91 -8.69 17.21
CA ALA A 191 22.72 -9.28 16.16
C ALA A 191 22.32 -10.74 15.86
N LYS A 192 21.87 -11.49 16.87
CA LYS A 192 21.28 -12.82 16.65
C LYS A 192 19.97 -12.75 15.88
N ILE A 193 19.07 -11.84 16.27
CA ILE A 193 17.83 -11.57 15.52
C ILE A 193 18.16 -11.21 14.07
N ALA A 194 19.13 -10.32 13.87
CA ALA A 194 19.58 -9.92 12.53
C ALA A 194 20.11 -11.09 11.71
N LYS A 195 20.92 -11.95 12.32
CA LYS A 195 21.44 -13.16 11.68
C LYS A 195 20.32 -14.09 11.25
N ASP A 196 19.36 -14.35 12.13
CA ASP A 196 18.22 -15.23 11.83
C ASP A 196 17.40 -14.67 10.67
N VAL A 197 17.15 -13.36 10.66
CA VAL A 197 16.46 -12.66 9.57
C VAL A 197 17.21 -12.76 8.25
N LEU A 198 18.53 -12.58 8.26
CA LEU A 198 19.35 -12.71 7.05
C LEU A 198 19.37 -14.15 6.53
N ASN A 199 19.40 -15.14 7.43
CA ASN A 199 19.29 -16.55 7.07
C ASN A 199 17.91 -16.90 6.49
N ASP A 200 16.84 -16.33 7.05
CA ASP A 200 15.48 -16.48 6.52
C ASP A 200 15.35 -15.88 5.12
N ALA A 201 15.85 -14.66 4.94
CA ALA A 201 15.86 -14.00 3.64
C ALA A 201 16.69 -14.78 2.61
N ALA A 202 17.88 -15.27 2.98
CA ALA A 202 18.72 -16.11 2.12
C ALA A 202 18.05 -17.43 1.73
N ALA A 203 17.18 -17.96 2.60
CA ALA A 203 16.36 -19.14 2.32
C ALA A 203 15.04 -18.83 1.56
N GLY A 204 14.85 -17.58 1.11
CA GLY A 204 13.64 -17.16 0.40
C GLY A 204 12.39 -17.07 1.29
N ARG A 205 12.54 -17.09 2.62
CA ARG A 205 11.40 -16.92 3.54
C ARG A 205 11.04 -15.43 3.62
N PRO A 206 9.73 -15.10 3.62
CA PRO A 206 9.30 -13.72 3.76
C PRO A 206 9.66 -13.18 5.15
N VAL A 207 10.24 -11.99 5.20
CA VAL A 207 10.61 -11.30 6.44
C VAL A 207 9.64 -10.16 6.69
N ASP A 208 9.01 -10.16 7.86
CA ASP A 208 8.19 -9.05 8.33
C ASP A 208 9.06 -8.06 9.13
N ALA A 209 9.37 -6.92 8.51
CA ALA A 209 10.21 -5.90 9.12
C ALA A 209 9.62 -5.32 10.42
N GLN A 210 8.29 -5.21 10.53
CA GLN A 210 7.64 -4.69 11.74
C GLN A 210 7.77 -5.67 12.90
N LYS A 211 7.59 -6.96 12.62
CA LYS A 211 7.81 -8.03 13.61
C LYS A 211 9.25 -8.04 14.11
N VAL A 212 10.22 -7.95 13.20
CA VAL A 212 11.64 -7.92 13.56
C VAL A 212 11.99 -6.68 14.40
N LYS A 213 11.49 -5.49 14.01
CA LYS A 213 11.68 -4.26 14.80
C LYS A 213 11.12 -4.43 16.23
N ALA A 214 9.95 -5.05 16.38
CA ALA A 214 9.35 -5.33 17.69
C ALA A 214 10.14 -6.38 18.51
N GLU A 215 10.74 -7.38 17.86
CA GLU A 215 11.61 -8.35 18.53
C GLU A 215 12.93 -7.72 19.01
N MET A 216 13.53 -6.83 18.20
CA MET A 216 14.70 -6.05 18.61
C MET A 216 14.37 -5.14 19.80
N ASP A 217 13.23 -4.44 19.78
CA ASP A 217 12.80 -3.60 20.91
C ASP A 217 12.67 -4.40 22.21
N ARG A 218 12.10 -5.61 22.11
CA ARG A 218 11.98 -6.53 23.24
C ARG A 218 13.36 -6.97 23.76
N ALA A 219 14.29 -7.26 22.86
CA ALA A 219 15.66 -7.60 23.20
C ALA A 219 16.40 -6.44 23.90
N ILE A 220 16.21 -5.21 23.44
CA ILE A 220 16.78 -4.00 24.04
C ILE A 220 16.16 -3.77 25.44
N TRP A 221 14.84 -3.82 25.54
CA TRP A 221 14.11 -3.61 26.81
C TRP A 221 14.50 -4.63 27.89
N SER A 222 14.69 -5.89 27.50
CA SER A 222 15.13 -6.95 28.42
C SER A 222 16.63 -6.91 28.74
N SER A 223 17.38 -5.92 28.26
CA SER A 223 18.82 -5.76 28.51
C SER A 223 19.13 -4.74 29.61
N VAL A 224 18.24 -4.69 30.61
CA VAL A 224 18.39 -3.88 31.82
C VAL A 224 18.74 -4.79 33.00
N LEU A 225 19.69 -4.36 33.82
CA LEU A 225 20.13 -5.07 35.01
C LEU A 225 19.77 -4.27 36.28
N ASN A 226 19.54 -4.99 37.37
CA ASN A 226 19.39 -4.42 38.71
C ASN A 226 20.76 -4.12 39.35
N HIS A 227 20.77 -3.76 40.64
CA HIS A 227 21.98 -3.40 41.38
C HIS A 227 22.97 -4.56 41.57
N ASP A 228 22.48 -5.80 41.50
CA ASP A 228 23.28 -7.03 41.59
C ASP A 228 23.77 -7.53 40.22
N LEU A 229 23.62 -6.71 39.17
CA LEU A 229 23.92 -7.08 37.77
C LEU A 229 23.13 -8.32 37.32
N GLU A 230 21.93 -8.51 37.85
CA GLU A 230 20.98 -9.53 37.40
C GLU A 230 19.96 -8.91 36.46
N GLN A 231 19.55 -9.68 35.45
CA GLN A 231 18.54 -9.21 34.50
C GLN A 231 17.17 -9.18 35.17
N TYR A 232 16.40 -8.15 34.85
CA TYR A 232 14.99 -8.14 35.16
C TYR A 232 14.27 -9.30 34.41
N PRO A 233 13.21 -9.89 35.01
CA PRO A 233 12.31 -10.76 34.28
C PRO A 233 11.85 -10.13 32.95
N ALA A 234 11.61 -10.97 31.94
CA ALA A 234 11.42 -10.54 30.57
C ALA A 234 10.45 -9.34 30.46
N CYS A 235 11.01 -8.18 30.07
CA CYS A 235 10.25 -6.94 29.86
C CYS A 235 9.52 -6.39 31.09
N SER A 236 10.05 -6.59 32.29
CA SER A 236 9.45 -6.06 33.52
C SER A 236 10.01 -4.70 33.95
N TYR A 237 11.06 -4.20 33.31
CA TYR A 237 11.65 -2.91 33.66
C TYR A 237 10.73 -1.75 33.24
N ARG A 238 10.71 -0.66 34.01
CA ARG A 238 9.89 0.52 33.72
C ARG A 238 10.23 1.10 32.35
N ARG A 239 9.20 1.28 31.52
CA ARG A 239 9.29 1.90 30.19
C ARG A 239 8.23 2.98 30.06
N GLU A 240 8.62 4.14 29.53
CA GLU A 240 7.71 5.23 29.21
C GLU A 240 7.80 5.50 27.72
N GLN A 241 6.74 5.18 26.97
CA GLN A 241 6.76 5.22 25.50
C GLN A 241 7.90 4.36 24.92
N ASN A 242 8.99 5.00 24.47
CA ASN A 242 10.19 4.36 23.92
C ASN A 242 11.40 4.43 24.87
N ASP A 243 11.27 5.12 25.99
CA ASP A 243 12.36 5.34 26.95
C ASP A 243 12.41 4.25 28.02
N LEU A 244 13.59 3.69 28.22
CA LEU A 244 13.95 2.98 29.44
C LEU A 244 14.39 4.02 30.47
N VAL A 245 13.56 4.25 31.50
CA VAL A 245 13.76 5.37 32.44
C VAL A 245 14.62 4.95 33.64
N PHE A 246 15.68 5.70 33.90
CA PHE A 246 16.64 5.51 34.97
C PHE A 246 16.78 6.77 35.84
N GLY A 247 15.76 7.08 36.63
CA GLY A 247 15.71 8.31 37.41
C GLY A 247 15.61 9.54 36.51
N VAL A 248 16.64 10.38 36.50
CA VAL A 248 16.70 11.59 35.65
C VAL A 248 17.26 11.34 34.24
N HIS A 249 17.68 10.11 33.94
CA HIS A 249 18.21 9.72 32.64
C HIS A 249 17.29 8.69 31.95
N SER A 250 17.42 8.55 30.63
CA SER A 250 16.80 7.45 29.90
C SER A 250 17.69 6.93 28.77
N ILE A 251 17.32 5.75 28.27
CA ILE A 251 17.81 5.18 27.01
C ILE A 251 16.61 5.04 26.07
N ASP A 252 16.64 5.73 24.93
CA ASP A 252 15.61 5.61 23.90
C ASP A 252 15.81 4.32 23.07
N ILE A 253 14.83 3.42 23.08
CA ILE A 253 14.89 2.12 22.40
C ILE A 253 14.95 2.27 20.87
N VAL A 254 14.28 3.28 20.31
CA VAL A 254 14.24 3.51 18.86
C VAL A 254 15.62 3.92 18.35
N ASP A 255 16.32 4.78 19.10
CA ASP A 255 17.70 5.18 18.80
C ASP A 255 18.66 4.00 18.92
N VAL A 256 18.55 3.19 19.99
CA VAL A 256 19.36 1.95 20.12
C VAL A 256 19.13 1.03 18.92
N ARG A 257 17.87 0.79 18.55
CA ARG A 257 17.53 -0.05 17.41
C ARG A 257 18.11 0.49 16.11
N LYS A 258 18.04 1.81 15.88
CA LYS A 258 18.65 2.45 14.70
C LYS A 258 20.14 2.14 14.61
N VAL A 259 20.89 2.37 15.68
CA VAL A 259 22.33 2.05 15.73
C VAL A 259 22.57 0.56 15.45
N LEU A 260 21.75 -0.32 16.01
CA LEU A 260 21.89 -1.76 15.83
C LEU A 260 21.54 -2.23 14.42
N LEU A 261 20.55 -1.63 13.75
CA LEU A 261 20.24 -1.91 12.35
C LEU A 261 21.43 -1.54 11.45
N GLU A 262 22.10 -0.42 11.73
CA GLU A 262 23.30 -0.01 10.99
C GLU A 262 24.48 -0.95 11.26
N VAL A 263 24.76 -1.26 12.52
CA VAL A 263 25.90 -2.11 12.92
C VAL A 263 25.76 -3.55 12.44
N THR A 264 24.53 -4.07 12.40
CA THR A 264 24.25 -5.42 11.87
C THR A 264 24.09 -5.44 10.35
N GLY A 265 24.05 -4.26 9.72
CA GLY A 265 23.80 -4.04 8.30
C GLY A 265 22.37 -4.36 7.83
N LEU A 266 21.45 -4.70 8.74
CA LEU A 266 20.02 -4.79 8.43
C LEU A 266 19.43 -3.47 7.92
N GLY A 267 20.01 -2.31 8.29
CA GLY A 267 19.55 -1.00 7.81
C GLY A 267 19.65 -0.83 6.29
N ALA A 268 20.45 -1.65 5.59
CA ALA A 268 20.53 -1.67 4.13
C ALA A 268 19.42 -2.50 3.47
N VAL A 269 18.66 -3.29 4.24
CA VAL A 269 17.59 -4.14 3.74
C VAL A 269 16.31 -3.30 3.57
N PRO A 270 15.65 -3.31 2.40
CA PRO A 270 14.39 -2.59 2.19
C PRO A 270 13.35 -2.93 3.27
N GLY A 271 12.69 -1.90 3.81
CA GLY A 271 11.70 -2.02 4.91
C GLY A 271 12.29 -1.88 6.32
N PHE A 272 13.61 -1.98 6.48
CA PHE A 272 14.29 -1.78 7.77
C PHE A 272 14.77 -0.35 8.02
N ALA A 273 14.98 0.43 6.94
CA ALA A 273 15.24 1.87 7.01
C ALA A 273 14.13 2.64 7.74
#